data_AF-A0AAD1DB97-F1
#
_entry.id   AF-A0AAD1DB97-F1
#
_cell.length_a   1.000
_cell.length_b   1.000
_cell.length_c   1.000
_cell.angle_alpha   90.00
_cell.angle_beta   90.00
_cell.angle_gamma   90.00
#
_symmetry.space_group_name_H-M   'P 1'
#
loop_
_entity.id
_entity.type
_entity.pdbx_description
1 polymer ?
#
loop_
_entity_poly.entity_id
_entity_poly.type
_entity_poly.pdbx_seq_one_letter_code
_entity_poly.pdbx_strand_id
1 'polypeptide(L)'
;MQEIERLQQEKKETPTQLEAVLEQIQQEMKSLPIQQKHSLQIYCNRFEYAQRRALAYLDYLSRLKTQLQEKEKRLKSDLGEIKKLKQKVKENEKDIKKHQEALEQFEEWRDESQSNNPKNAAKMQEWMDERQEKIDRTQHFITKAQSKIKEIESNIDEILKHIQTMEPNHLLSQDFLYVGKLACVNKSEIYAHDGDEESGWNIYGQRLSLESGEHEKSYGILITLKRNFIF
;
A
#
# COMPACT_ATOMS: atom_id res chain seq x y z
N MET A 1 -1.23 -0.77 5.69
CA MET A 1 -0.03 -0.52 6.53
C MET A 1 0.30 -1.72 7.40
N GLN A 2 -0.59 -2.18 8.29
CA GLN A 2 -0.36 -3.38 9.12
C GLN A 2 0.06 -4.61 8.30
N GLU A 3 -0.57 -4.82 7.15
CA GLU A 3 -0.19 -5.90 6.22
C GLU A 3 1.27 -5.80 5.74
N ILE A 4 1.72 -4.59 5.40
CA ILE A 4 3.11 -4.34 4.98
C ILE A 4 4.06 -4.63 6.14
N GLU A 5 3.71 -4.22 7.36
CA GLU A 5 4.52 -4.48 8.56
C GLU A 5 4.61 -5.98 8.85
N ARG A 6 3.51 -6.71 8.71
CA ARG A 6 3.49 -8.17 8.82
C ARG A 6 4.42 -8.81 7.81
N LEU A 7 4.32 -8.42 6.53
CA LEU A 7 5.15 -8.95 5.44
C LEU A 7 6.63 -8.60 5.62
N GLN A 8 6.95 -7.37 6.05
CA GLN A 8 8.31 -6.96 6.37
C GLN A 8 8.88 -7.80 7.50
N GLN A 9 8.11 -8.05 8.57
CA GLN A 9 8.55 -8.87 9.70
C GLN A 9 8.71 -10.34 9.31
N GLU A 10 7.77 -10.92 8.55
CA GLU A 10 7.82 -12.31 8.08
C GLU A 10 9.04 -12.58 7.19
N LYS A 11 9.41 -11.62 6.33
CA LYS A 11 10.48 -11.79 5.34
C LYS A 11 11.82 -11.16 5.75
N LYS A 12 11.90 -10.56 6.94
CA LYS A 12 13.08 -9.79 7.40
C LYS A 12 14.37 -10.61 7.36
N GLU A 13 14.30 -11.87 7.77
CA GLU A 13 15.48 -12.74 7.90
C GLU A 13 15.82 -13.50 6.62
N THR A 14 14.90 -13.53 5.64
CA THR A 14 15.05 -14.32 4.41
C THR A 14 16.35 -13.98 3.64
N PRO A 15 16.73 -12.71 3.43
CA PRO A 15 17.99 -12.40 2.75
C PRO A 15 19.22 -12.94 3.48
N THR A 16 19.28 -12.80 4.80
CA THR A 16 20.41 -13.26 5.62
C THR A 16 20.49 -14.78 5.66
N GLN A 17 19.35 -15.47 5.73
CA GLN A 17 19.30 -16.93 5.66
C GLN A 17 19.80 -17.46 4.29
N LEU A 18 19.41 -16.78 3.19
CA LEU A 18 19.90 -17.13 1.85
C LEU A 18 21.41 -16.88 1.69
N GLU A 19 21.92 -15.81 2.30
CA GLU A 19 23.36 -15.49 2.34
C GLU A 19 24.16 -16.58 3.06
N ALA A 20 23.72 -17.00 4.23
CA ALA A 20 24.39 -18.06 5.00
C ALA A 20 24.47 -19.38 4.21
N VAL A 21 23.40 -19.74 3.50
CA VAL A 21 23.38 -20.94 2.63
C VAL A 21 24.33 -20.77 1.44
N LEU A 22 24.37 -19.58 0.82
CA LEU A 22 25.31 -19.27 -0.26
C LEU A 22 26.76 -19.42 0.19
N GLU A 23 27.11 -18.83 1.33
CA GLU A 23 28.45 -18.92 1.90
C GLU A 23 28.84 -20.38 2.18
N GLN A 24 27.91 -21.18 2.73
CA GLN A 24 28.15 -22.60 2.97
C GLN A 24 28.43 -23.36 1.66
N ILE A 25 27.57 -23.21 0.64
CA ILE A 25 27.77 -23.85 -0.66
C ILE A 25 29.11 -23.43 -1.28
N GLN A 26 29.46 -22.15 -1.21
CA GLN A 26 30.71 -21.62 -1.75
C GLN A 26 31.95 -22.17 -1.03
N GLN A 27 31.89 -22.36 0.30
CA GLN A 27 32.98 -22.99 1.06
C GLN A 27 33.14 -24.46 0.70
N GLU A 28 32.03 -25.20 0.60
CA GLU A 28 32.04 -26.62 0.22
C GLU A 28 32.53 -26.81 -1.22
N MET A 29 32.17 -25.91 -2.14
CA MET A 29 32.66 -25.95 -3.52
C MET A 29 34.19 -25.92 -3.63
N LYS A 30 34.91 -25.30 -2.69
CA LYS A 30 36.38 -25.20 -2.77
C LYS A 30 37.07 -26.57 -2.82
N SER A 31 36.52 -27.56 -2.11
CA SER A 31 37.11 -28.90 -1.98
C SER A 31 36.66 -29.89 -3.06
N LEU A 32 35.76 -29.51 -3.97
CA LEU A 32 35.16 -30.43 -4.94
C LEU A 32 35.91 -30.48 -6.30
N PRO A 33 35.84 -31.62 -7.03
CA PRO A 33 36.27 -31.73 -8.42
C PRO A 33 35.56 -30.74 -9.37
N ILE A 34 36.23 -30.36 -10.46
CA ILE A 34 35.76 -29.33 -11.41
C ILE A 34 34.36 -29.62 -11.97
N GLN A 35 34.05 -30.87 -12.29
CA GLN A 35 32.74 -31.24 -12.83
C GLN A 35 31.60 -31.04 -11.82
N GLN A 36 31.84 -31.30 -10.53
CA GLN A 36 30.83 -31.08 -9.46
C GLN A 36 30.66 -29.59 -9.12
N LYS A 37 31.70 -28.77 -9.32
CA LYS A 37 31.62 -27.32 -9.17
C LYS A 37 30.64 -26.67 -10.15
N HIS A 38 30.59 -27.15 -11.40
CA HIS A 38 29.67 -26.58 -12.40
C HIS A 38 28.19 -26.75 -12.02
N SER A 39 27.80 -27.93 -11.54
CA SER A 39 26.42 -28.19 -11.11
C SER A 39 26.03 -27.35 -9.89
N LEU A 40 26.93 -27.18 -8.92
CA LEU A 40 26.70 -26.35 -7.73
C LEU A 40 26.67 -24.85 -8.03
N GLN A 41 27.41 -24.39 -9.05
CA GLN A 41 27.36 -23.00 -9.49
C GLN A 41 25.95 -22.57 -9.93
N ILE A 42 25.18 -23.47 -10.57
CA ILE A 42 23.79 -23.19 -10.96
C ILE A 42 22.92 -22.92 -9.73
N TYR A 43 23.14 -23.67 -8.63
CA TYR A 43 22.44 -23.45 -7.38
C TYR A 43 22.88 -22.15 -6.71
N CYS A 44 24.18 -21.84 -6.65
CA CYS A 44 24.66 -20.53 -6.16
C CYS A 44 23.97 -19.37 -6.89
N ASN A 45 23.92 -19.41 -8.23
CA ASN A 45 23.28 -18.35 -9.01
C ASN A 45 21.78 -18.21 -8.67
N ARG A 46 21.07 -19.33 -8.42
CA ARG A 46 19.65 -19.32 -8.02
C ARG A 46 19.45 -18.72 -6.62
N PHE A 47 20.30 -19.08 -5.66
CA PHE A 47 20.24 -18.53 -4.31
C PHE A 47 20.60 -17.04 -4.28
N GLU A 48 21.63 -16.61 -5.03
CA GLU A 48 21.97 -15.18 -5.17
C GLU A 48 20.82 -14.39 -5.78
N TYR A 49 20.18 -14.94 -6.82
CA TYR A 49 19.01 -14.33 -7.42
C TYR A 49 17.84 -14.22 -6.43
N ALA A 50 17.61 -15.26 -5.64
CA ALA A 50 16.59 -15.26 -4.59
C ALA A 50 16.86 -14.20 -3.51
N GLN A 51 18.12 -14.09 -3.06
CA GLN A 51 18.54 -13.10 -2.08
C GLN A 51 18.30 -11.68 -2.60
N ARG A 52 18.72 -11.39 -3.84
CA ARG A 52 18.50 -10.09 -4.48
C ARG A 52 17.02 -9.75 -4.61
N ARG A 53 16.17 -10.73 -4.96
CA ARG A 53 14.72 -10.54 -5.02
C ARG A 53 14.10 -10.29 -3.65
N ALA A 54 14.51 -11.02 -2.61
CA ALA A 54 14.03 -10.80 -1.25
C ALA A 54 14.39 -9.39 -0.74
N LEU A 55 15.62 -8.93 -1.02
CA LEU A 55 16.05 -7.56 -0.72
C LEU A 55 15.21 -6.52 -1.48
N ALA A 56 15.05 -6.70 -2.79
CA ALA A 56 14.23 -5.80 -3.61
C ALA A 56 12.78 -5.76 -3.14
N TYR A 57 12.24 -6.88 -2.64
CA TYR A 57 10.91 -6.94 -2.09
C TYR A 57 10.77 -6.14 -0.80
N LEU A 58 11.71 -6.28 0.13
CA LEU A 58 11.72 -5.50 1.37
C LEU A 58 11.89 -4.00 1.10
N ASP A 59 12.68 -3.61 0.09
CA ASP A 59 12.79 -2.22 -0.37
C ASP A 59 11.46 -1.72 -0.95
N TYR A 60 10.81 -2.51 -1.81
CA TYR A 60 9.48 -2.20 -2.34
C TYR A 60 8.45 -1.98 -1.22
N LEU A 61 8.36 -2.90 -0.26
CA LEU A 61 7.47 -2.77 0.89
C LEU A 61 7.75 -1.49 1.69
N SER A 62 9.02 -1.12 1.85
CA SER A 62 9.42 0.11 2.54
C SER A 62 8.96 1.35 1.78
N ARG A 63 9.18 1.41 0.46
CA ARG A 63 8.68 2.50 -0.40
C ARG A 63 7.16 2.60 -0.36
N LEU A 64 6.48 1.46 -0.46
CA LEU A 64 5.03 1.39 -0.40
C LEU A 64 4.50 1.92 0.95
N LYS A 65 5.15 1.57 2.06
CA LYS A 65 4.82 2.09 3.39
C LYS A 65 4.91 3.62 3.43
N THR A 66 6.02 4.20 2.95
CA THR A 66 6.22 5.65 2.89
C THR A 66 5.14 6.32 2.04
N GLN A 67 4.84 5.78 0.86
CA GLN A 67 3.80 6.31 -0.02
C GLN A 67 2.41 6.28 0.61
N LEU A 68 2.07 5.23 1.36
CA LEU A 68 0.80 5.15 2.09
C LEU A 68 0.74 6.15 3.25
N GLN A 69 1.84 6.35 3.98
CA GLN A 69 1.91 7.33 5.06
C GLN A 69 1.74 8.77 4.55
N GLU A 70 2.34 9.11 3.41
CA GLU A 70 2.15 10.41 2.77
C GLU A 70 0.70 10.63 2.34
N LYS A 71 0.07 9.61 1.73
CA LYS A 71 -1.35 9.66 1.37
C LYS A 71 -2.24 9.82 2.62
N GLU A 72 -1.96 9.09 3.70
CA GLU A 72 -2.70 9.22 4.96
C GLU A 72 -2.61 10.65 5.53
N LYS A 73 -1.42 11.26 5.50
CA LYS A 73 -1.24 12.66 5.93
C LYS A 73 -2.06 13.63 5.09
N ARG A 74 -2.06 13.47 3.76
CA ARG A 74 -2.88 14.27 2.85
C ARG A 74 -4.36 14.12 3.14
N LEU A 75 -4.86 12.89 3.23
CA LEU A 75 -6.26 12.60 3.56
C LEU A 75 -6.69 13.24 4.89
N LYS A 76 -5.86 13.17 5.94
CA LYS A 76 -6.14 13.83 7.22
C LYS A 76 -6.24 15.36 7.09
N SER A 77 -5.35 15.96 6.30
CA SER A 77 -5.38 17.39 6.02
C SER A 77 -6.67 17.79 5.28
N ASP A 78 -6.97 17.08 4.19
CA ASP A 78 -8.13 17.31 3.33
C ASP A 78 -9.45 17.17 4.09
N LEU A 79 -9.59 16.13 4.92
CA LEU A 79 -10.75 15.95 5.80
C LEU A 79 -10.86 17.09 6.83
N GLY A 80 -9.73 17.58 7.34
CA GLY A 80 -9.69 18.74 8.22
C GLY A 80 -10.18 20.02 7.55
N GLU A 81 -9.79 20.25 6.30
CA GLU A 81 -10.23 21.39 5.49
C GLU A 81 -11.73 21.31 5.18
N ILE A 82 -12.20 20.16 4.71
CA ILE A 82 -13.64 19.92 4.47
C ILE A 82 -14.46 20.20 5.72
N LYS A 83 -14.02 19.72 6.90
CA LYS A 83 -14.72 19.95 8.17
C LYS A 83 -14.82 21.44 8.49
N LYS A 84 -13.74 22.20 8.31
CA LYS A 84 -13.71 23.66 8.52
C LYS A 84 -14.64 24.39 7.55
N LEU A 85 -14.62 24.04 6.26
CA LEU A 85 -15.48 24.63 5.24
C LEU A 85 -16.96 24.32 5.51
N LYS A 86 -17.31 23.06 5.80
CA LYS A 86 -18.68 22.65 6.13
C LYS A 86 -19.20 23.39 7.38
N GLN A 87 -18.34 23.65 8.37
CA GLN A 87 -18.73 24.45 9.54
C GLN A 87 -19.01 25.92 9.18
N LYS A 88 -18.12 26.56 8.42
CA LYS A 88 -18.32 27.95 7.97
C LYS A 88 -19.56 28.10 7.10
N VAL A 89 -19.84 27.13 6.23
CA VAL A 89 -21.07 27.11 5.42
C VAL A 89 -22.30 27.11 6.32
N LYS A 90 -22.35 26.25 7.35
CA LYS A 90 -23.48 26.21 8.29
C LYS A 90 -23.67 27.51 9.07
N GLU A 91 -22.57 28.17 9.46
CA GLU A 91 -22.61 29.47 10.15
C GLU A 91 -23.18 30.55 9.22
N ASN A 92 -22.67 30.61 7.99
CA ASN A 92 -23.12 31.56 6.98
C ASN A 92 -24.58 31.32 6.54
N GLU A 93 -25.04 30.06 6.47
CA GLU A 93 -26.44 29.73 6.21
C GLU A 93 -27.37 30.28 7.31
N LYS A 94 -26.94 30.22 8.58
CA LYS A 94 -27.69 30.84 9.69
C LYS A 94 -27.71 32.36 9.59
N ASP A 95 -26.61 32.97 9.20
CA ASP A 95 -26.52 34.42 9.08
C ASP A 95 -27.33 34.94 7.90
N ILE A 96 -27.36 34.23 6.77
CA ILE A 96 -28.31 34.50 5.67
C ILE A 96 -29.74 34.48 6.19
N LYS A 97 -30.12 33.44 6.95
CA LYS A 97 -31.49 33.33 7.48
C LYS A 97 -31.86 34.54 8.35
N LYS A 98 -30.97 34.99 9.24
CA LYS A 98 -31.19 36.20 10.05
C LYS A 98 -31.31 37.47 9.21
N HIS A 99 -30.51 37.58 8.14
CA HIS A 99 -30.60 38.72 7.25
C HIS A 99 -31.90 38.72 6.45
N GLN A 100 -32.38 37.54 6.02
CA GLN A 100 -33.68 37.36 5.35
C GLN A 100 -34.86 37.71 6.27
N GLU A 101 -34.90 37.20 7.51
CA GLU A 101 -35.95 37.54 8.49
C GLU A 101 -36.03 39.06 8.74
N ALA A 102 -34.88 39.74 8.76
CA ALA A 102 -34.84 41.20 8.91
C ALA A 102 -35.22 41.96 7.64
N LEU A 103 -35.01 41.40 6.45
CA LEU A 103 -35.49 41.99 5.20
C LEU A 103 -37.03 42.00 5.18
N GLU A 104 -37.66 40.88 5.54
CA GLU A 104 -39.12 40.77 5.62
C GLU A 104 -39.74 41.83 6.56
N GLN A 105 -39.12 42.05 7.74
CA GLN A 105 -39.57 43.09 8.68
C GLN A 105 -39.41 44.52 8.13
N PHE A 106 -38.33 44.77 7.39
CA PHE A 106 -38.08 46.08 6.80
C PHE A 106 -38.97 46.35 5.58
N GLU A 107 -39.37 45.32 4.85
CA GLU A 107 -40.38 45.42 3.79
C GLU A 107 -41.72 45.87 4.36
N GLU A 108 -42.20 45.21 5.43
CA GLU A 108 -43.45 45.56 6.10
C GLU A 108 -43.46 47.01 6.58
N TRP A 109 -42.42 47.44 7.31
CA TRP A 109 -42.35 48.82 7.82
C TRP A 109 -42.22 49.88 6.73
N ARG A 110 -41.57 49.54 5.62
CA ARG A 110 -41.43 50.45 4.48
C ARG A 110 -42.78 50.67 3.82
N ASP A 111 -43.54 49.60 3.60
CA ASP A 111 -44.87 49.66 3.00
C ASP A 111 -45.85 50.47 3.88
N GLU A 112 -45.80 50.30 5.19
CA GLU A 112 -46.56 51.12 6.16
C GLU A 112 -46.15 52.60 6.12
N SER A 113 -44.87 52.89 5.90
CA SER A 113 -44.33 54.25 5.94
C SER A 113 -44.46 55.02 4.62
N GLN A 114 -44.78 54.36 3.49
CA GLN A 114 -44.75 54.98 2.16
C GLN A 114 -45.66 56.21 2.02
N SER A 115 -46.88 56.14 2.58
CA SER A 115 -47.87 57.23 2.48
C SER A 115 -47.61 58.36 3.48
N ASN A 116 -47.01 58.05 4.64
CA ASN A 116 -47.00 58.96 5.79
C ASN A 116 -45.62 59.56 6.08
N ASN A 117 -44.53 58.90 5.68
CA ASN A 117 -43.16 59.38 5.92
C ASN A 117 -42.19 58.87 4.84
N PRO A 118 -42.11 59.54 3.68
CA PRO A 118 -41.29 59.10 2.55
C PRO A 118 -39.77 59.08 2.84
N LYS A 119 -39.29 59.94 3.76
CA LYS A 119 -37.88 59.90 4.19
C LYS A 119 -37.56 58.63 4.98
N ASN A 120 -38.49 58.13 5.77
CA ASN A 120 -38.33 56.89 6.52
C ASN A 120 -38.34 55.67 5.58
N ALA A 121 -39.25 55.64 4.62
CA ALA A 121 -39.31 54.60 3.60
C ALA A 121 -37.99 54.53 2.78
N ALA A 122 -37.41 55.67 2.41
CA ALA A 122 -36.13 55.73 1.72
C ALA A 122 -34.97 55.15 2.56
N LYS A 123 -34.95 55.43 3.87
CA LYS A 123 -33.94 54.88 4.79
C LYS A 123 -34.09 53.36 4.99
N MET A 124 -35.32 52.86 5.01
CA MET A 124 -35.60 51.42 5.07
C MET A 124 -35.16 50.70 3.79
N GLN A 125 -35.30 51.35 2.63
CA GLN A 125 -34.74 50.84 1.37
C GLN A 125 -33.22 50.70 1.45
N GLU A 126 -32.51 51.73 1.91
CA GLU A 126 -31.04 51.68 2.08
C GLU A 126 -30.60 50.51 2.97
N TRP A 127 -31.27 50.30 4.11
CA TRP A 127 -30.98 49.17 5.00
C TRP A 127 -31.29 47.81 4.38
N MET A 128 -32.31 47.71 3.54
CA MET A 128 -32.60 46.50 2.80
C MET A 128 -31.54 46.22 1.73
N ASP A 129 -31.12 47.24 0.99
CA ASP A 129 -30.07 47.10 -0.02
C ASP A 129 -28.75 46.62 0.62
N GLU A 130 -28.36 47.20 1.76
CA GLU A 130 -27.18 46.74 2.53
C GLU A 130 -27.28 45.29 2.99
N ARG A 131 -28.49 44.85 3.40
CA ARG A 131 -28.72 43.46 3.84
C ARG A 131 -28.72 42.50 2.67
N GLN A 132 -29.31 42.88 1.55
CA GLN A 132 -29.29 42.10 0.32
C GLN A 132 -27.84 41.91 -0.15
N GLU A 133 -27.02 42.97 -0.14
CA GLU A 133 -25.61 42.87 -0.49
C GLU A 133 -24.85 41.90 0.43
N LYS A 134 -25.14 41.90 1.75
CA LYS A 134 -24.54 40.93 2.70
C LYS A 134 -24.97 39.50 2.40
N ILE A 135 -26.24 39.28 2.05
CA ILE A 135 -26.75 37.96 1.65
C ILE A 135 -26.02 37.49 0.39
N ASP A 136 -25.94 38.33 -0.64
CA ASP A 136 -25.33 37.99 -1.92
C ASP A 136 -23.85 37.62 -1.76
N ARG A 137 -23.09 38.41 -0.99
CA ARG A 137 -21.68 38.12 -0.65
C ARG A 137 -21.54 36.79 0.10
N THR A 138 -22.46 36.51 1.01
CA THR A 138 -22.44 35.29 1.83
C THR A 138 -22.81 34.06 0.99
N GLN A 139 -23.80 34.17 0.12
CA GLN A 139 -24.17 33.14 -0.86
C GLN A 139 -23.00 32.84 -1.80
N HIS A 140 -22.34 33.88 -2.32
CA HIS A 140 -21.15 33.71 -3.16
C HIS A 140 -20.05 32.93 -2.45
N PHE A 141 -19.78 33.24 -1.18
CA PHE A 141 -18.84 32.47 -0.37
C PHE A 141 -19.28 31.00 -0.23
N ILE A 142 -20.55 30.74 0.08
CA ILE A 142 -21.07 29.37 0.23
C ILE A 142 -20.88 28.58 -1.06
N THR A 143 -21.25 29.14 -2.22
CA THR A 143 -21.06 28.48 -3.52
C THR A 143 -19.59 28.15 -3.78
N LYS A 144 -18.68 29.08 -3.48
CA LYS A 144 -17.24 28.86 -3.62
C LYS A 144 -16.73 27.77 -2.68
N ALA A 145 -17.16 27.78 -1.41
CA ALA A 145 -16.80 26.78 -0.43
C ALA A 145 -17.32 25.38 -0.79
N GLN A 146 -18.56 25.27 -1.26
CA GLN A 146 -19.15 24.02 -1.73
C GLN A 146 -18.41 23.47 -2.96
N SER A 147 -18.02 24.34 -3.90
CA SER A 147 -17.21 23.95 -5.06
C SER A 147 -15.84 23.42 -4.63
N LYS A 148 -15.20 24.07 -3.65
CA LYS A 148 -13.91 23.61 -3.11
C LYS A 148 -14.03 22.28 -2.38
N ILE A 149 -15.09 22.06 -1.61
CA ILE A 149 -15.37 20.77 -0.96
C ILE A 149 -15.46 19.66 -2.01
N LYS A 150 -16.20 19.87 -3.11
CA LYS A 150 -16.34 18.87 -4.19
C LYS A 150 -14.99 18.54 -4.85
N GLU A 151 -14.16 19.55 -5.08
CA GLU A 151 -12.81 19.36 -5.63
C GLU A 151 -11.95 18.47 -4.71
N ILE A 152 -11.97 18.75 -3.40
CA ILE A 152 -11.22 17.96 -2.42
C ILE A 152 -11.79 16.53 -2.31
N GLU A 153 -13.11 16.37 -2.30
CA GLU A 153 -13.77 15.05 -2.29
C GLU A 153 -13.36 14.21 -3.52
N SER A 154 -13.30 14.82 -4.72
CA SER A 154 -12.80 14.15 -5.93
C SER A 154 -11.34 13.71 -5.81
N ASN A 155 -10.46 14.56 -5.25
CA ASN A 155 -9.06 14.21 -5.05
C ASN A 155 -8.90 13.06 -4.05
N ILE A 156 -9.72 13.02 -3.00
CA ILE A 156 -9.76 11.90 -2.05
C ILE A 156 -10.13 10.60 -2.77
N ASP A 157 -11.15 10.61 -3.63
CA ASP A 157 -11.57 9.44 -4.38
C ASP A 157 -10.45 8.90 -5.29
N GLU A 158 -9.69 9.78 -5.94
CA GLU A 158 -8.52 9.40 -6.74
C GLU A 158 -7.43 8.74 -5.90
N ILE A 159 -7.12 9.31 -4.72
CA ILE A 159 -6.16 8.74 -3.77
C ILE A 159 -6.61 7.34 -3.34
N LEU A 160 -7.90 7.15 -3.04
CA LEU A 160 -8.45 5.86 -2.62
C LEU A 160 -8.37 4.82 -3.73
N LYS A 161 -8.72 5.18 -4.98
CA LYS A 161 -8.56 4.30 -6.15
C LYS A 161 -7.11 3.87 -6.34
N HIS A 162 -6.17 4.82 -6.23
CA HIS A 162 -4.76 4.50 -6.34
C HIS A 162 -4.29 3.52 -5.24
N ILE A 163 -4.73 3.70 -4.00
CA ILE A 163 -4.43 2.76 -2.90
C ILE A 163 -4.98 1.36 -3.18
N GLN A 164 -6.19 1.24 -3.74
CA GLN A 164 -6.79 -0.06 -4.08
C GLN A 164 -5.97 -0.82 -5.13
N THR A 165 -5.29 -0.12 -6.04
CA THR A 165 -4.43 -0.74 -7.06
C THR A 165 -3.03 -1.11 -6.55
N MET A 166 -2.66 -0.69 -5.34
CA MET A 166 -1.35 -1.02 -4.74
C MET A 166 -1.40 -2.38 -4.06
N GLU A 167 -1.14 -3.46 -4.80
CA GLU A 167 -1.01 -4.79 -4.23
C GLU A 167 0.42 -5.07 -3.71
N PRO A 168 0.58 -5.54 -2.46
CA PRO A 168 1.89 -5.89 -1.90
C PRO A 168 2.50 -7.17 -2.51
N ASN A 169 1.75 -7.96 -3.27
CA ASN A 169 2.10 -9.37 -3.57
C ASN A 169 2.84 -9.58 -4.90
N HIS A 170 3.12 -8.53 -5.67
CA HIS A 170 3.61 -8.68 -7.04
C HIS A 170 5.06 -9.16 -7.21
N LEU A 171 5.86 -9.17 -6.14
CA LEU A 171 7.32 -9.33 -6.24
C LEU A 171 7.88 -10.62 -5.62
N LEU A 172 7.11 -11.33 -4.81
CA LEU A 172 7.45 -12.69 -4.36
C LEU A 172 6.46 -13.66 -5.00
N SER A 173 6.85 -14.31 -6.10
CA SER A 173 6.07 -15.47 -6.54
C SER A 173 6.06 -16.53 -5.44
N GLN A 174 4.99 -17.31 -5.35
CA GLN A 174 4.87 -18.43 -4.41
C GLN A 174 6.07 -19.39 -4.48
N ASP A 175 6.83 -19.38 -5.57
CA ASP A 175 8.04 -20.16 -5.81
C ASP A 175 9.19 -19.85 -4.83
N PHE A 176 9.19 -18.69 -4.15
CA PHE A 176 10.24 -18.35 -3.18
C PHE A 176 10.03 -18.96 -1.78
N LEU A 177 8.80 -19.37 -1.44
CA LEU A 177 8.56 -20.17 -0.23
C LEU A 177 9.27 -21.54 -0.32
N TYR A 178 9.68 -21.94 -1.52
CA TYR A 178 10.37 -23.19 -1.81
C TYR A 178 11.87 -23.17 -1.50
N VAL A 179 12.51 -22.00 -1.50
CA VAL A 179 13.98 -21.90 -1.32
C VAL A 179 14.37 -22.09 0.15
N GLY A 180 13.52 -21.69 1.10
CA GLY A 180 13.70 -22.01 2.52
C GLY A 180 13.65 -23.51 2.83
N LYS A 181 13.04 -24.33 1.94
CA LYS A 181 13.05 -25.81 2.05
C LYS A 181 14.28 -26.46 1.42
N LEU A 182 15.07 -25.73 0.62
CA LEU A 182 16.35 -26.17 0.05
C LEU A 182 17.54 -25.92 0.99
N ALA A 183 17.35 -25.15 2.07
CA ALA A 183 18.41 -24.79 3.03
C ALA A 183 18.78 -25.91 4.02
N CYS A 184 18.13 -27.08 3.95
CA CYS A 184 18.34 -28.19 4.89
C CYS A 184 19.19 -29.34 4.33
N VAL A 185 20.06 -29.08 3.34
CA VAL A 185 20.94 -30.13 2.79
C VAL A 185 22.14 -30.29 3.71
N ASN A 186 22.21 -31.39 4.48
CA ASN A 186 23.39 -31.74 5.24
C ASN A 186 24.44 -32.48 4.38
N LYS A 187 25.72 -32.39 4.79
CA LYS A 187 26.88 -33.05 4.18
C LYS A 187 26.70 -34.57 3.94
N SER A 188 25.84 -35.23 4.71
CA SER A 188 25.52 -36.65 4.62
C SER A 188 24.35 -36.98 3.68
N GLU A 189 23.75 -35.99 3.01
CA GLU A 189 22.51 -36.14 2.21
C GLU A 189 22.75 -35.94 0.69
N ILE A 190 24.02 -35.81 0.29
CA ILE A 190 24.47 -35.78 -1.11
C ILE A 190 25.22 -37.10 -1.38
N TYR A 191 24.53 -38.11 -1.91
CA TYR A 191 25.15 -39.35 -2.39
C TYR A 191 25.00 -39.48 -3.91
N ALA A 192 26.05 -40.00 -4.56
CA ALA A 192 25.95 -40.50 -5.92
C ALA A 192 25.31 -41.90 -5.86
N HIS A 193 24.04 -42.01 -6.21
CA HIS A 193 23.40 -43.31 -6.39
C HIS A 193 23.84 -43.89 -7.74
N ASP A 194 24.80 -44.79 -7.70
CA ASP A 194 25.01 -45.74 -8.79
C ASP A 194 24.01 -46.89 -8.60
N GLY A 195 22.82 -46.79 -9.23
CA GLY A 195 22.09 -47.98 -9.66
C GLY A 195 20.75 -48.37 -9.02
N ASP A 196 19.91 -47.47 -8.50
CA ASP A 196 18.53 -47.83 -8.10
C ASP A 196 17.47 -46.85 -8.63
N GLU A 197 16.56 -47.37 -9.46
CA GLU A 197 15.54 -46.65 -10.24
C GLU A 197 14.36 -46.10 -9.41
N GLU A 198 14.25 -46.40 -8.11
CA GLU A 198 13.10 -45.98 -7.29
C GLU A 198 13.30 -44.69 -6.46
N SER A 199 14.50 -44.10 -6.45
CA SER A 199 14.85 -43.01 -5.50
C SER A 199 14.72 -41.58 -6.04
N GLY A 200 13.81 -41.34 -6.98
CA GLY A 200 13.63 -40.03 -7.61
C GLY A 200 12.72 -39.05 -6.85
N TRP A 201 11.96 -39.51 -5.85
CA TRP A 201 10.85 -38.76 -5.26
C TRP A 201 11.12 -38.42 -3.79
N ASN A 202 10.92 -37.14 -3.41
CA ASN A 202 10.87 -36.80 -2.00
C ASN A 202 9.55 -37.29 -1.36
N ILE A 203 9.46 -37.25 -0.02
CA ILE A 203 8.26 -37.67 0.74
C ILE A 203 6.98 -36.87 0.44
N TYR A 204 7.07 -35.84 -0.40
CA TYR A 204 5.95 -35.04 -0.90
C TYR A 204 5.59 -35.39 -2.35
N GLY A 205 6.16 -36.45 -2.91
CA GLY A 205 5.90 -36.89 -4.27
C GLY A 205 6.38 -35.89 -5.31
N GLN A 206 7.61 -35.37 -5.19
CA GLN A 206 8.26 -34.60 -6.27
C GLN A 206 9.55 -35.21 -6.81
N ARG A 207 9.66 -35.29 -8.16
CA ARG A 207 10.81 -35.81 -8.91
C ARG A 207 11.81 -34.70 -9.21
N LEU A 208 13.03 -34.80 -8.68
CA LEU A 208 14.14 -33.93 -9.07
C LEU A 208 14.96 -34.62 -10.17
N SER A 209 14.50 -34.51 -11.42
CA SER A 209 15.30 -34.91 -12.58
C SER A 209 16.28 -33.78 -12.93
N LEU A 210 17.57 -34.05 -12.88
CA LEU A 210 18.57 -33.26 -13.61
C LEU A 210 18.49 -33.68 -15.08
N GLU A 211 17.61 -33.05 -15.85
CA GLU A 211 17.57 -33.27 -17.30
C GLU A 211 18.75 -32.56 -17.97
N SER A 212 19.80 -33.30 -18.27
CA SER A 212 20.66 -33.02 -19.41
C SER A 212 21.00 -34.34 -20.10
N GLY A 213 20.52 -34.50 -21.34
CA GLY A 213 21.06 -35.37 -22.39
C GLY A 213 21.65 -36.75 -22.03
N GLU A 214 20.93 -37.79 -22.44
CA GLU A 214 21.37 -39.11 -22.91
C GLU A 214 22.23 -40.06 -22.05
N HIS A 215 22.60 -39.73 -20.81
CA HIS A 215 23.11 -40.76 -19.88
C HIS A 215 22.36 -40.72 -18.54
N GLU A 216 21.53 -41.74 -18.33
CA GLU A 216 20.79 -42.01 -17.09
C GLU A 216 21.75 -42.25 -15.93
N LYS A 217 22.07 -41.17 -15.20
CA LYS A 217 22.41 -41.25 -13.77
C LYS A 217 21.52 -40.30 -13.01
N SER A 218 20.49 -40.85 -12.38
CA SER A 218 19.61 -40.13 -11.47
C SER A 218 20.30 -39.94 -10.11
N TYR A 219 20.55 -38.69 -9.73
CA TYR A 219 21.02 -38.36 -8.38
C TYR A 219 19.80 -38.08 -7.49
N GLY A 220 19.49 -39.00 -6.57
CA GLY A 220 18.46 -38.81 -5.55
C GLY A 220 19.00 -37.97 -4.38
N ILE A 221 18.23 -36.97 -3.95
CA ILE A 221 18.48 -36.24 -2.70
C ILE A 221 17.47 -36.75 -1.67
N LEU A 222 17.97 -37.48 -0.66
CA LEU A 222 17.14 -37.95 0.45
C LEU A 222 17.17 -36.91 1.56
N ILE A 223 16.05 -36.21 1.77
CA ILE A 223 15.92 -35.20 2.83
C ILE A 223 15.37 -35.88 4.08
N THR A 224 16.18 -35.99 5.13
CA THR A 224 15.72 -36.47 6.44
C THR A 224 15.54 -35.29 7.41
N LEU A 225 14.31 -35.12 7.90
CA LEU A 225 14.01 -34.15 8.95
C LEU A 225 14.80 -34.49 10.22
N LYS A 226 15.82 -33.68 10.55
CA LYS A 226 16.29 -33.60 11.93
C LYS A 226 15.20 -32.89 12.73
N ARG A 227 14.32 -33.66 13.37
CA ARG A 227 13.39 -33.17 14.39
C ARG A 227 14.20 -32.35 15.40
N ASN A 228 13.99 -31.04 15.40
CA ASN A 228 13.92 -30.14 16.56
C ASN A 228 13.88 -28.67 16.08
N PHE A 229 12.76 -28.28 15.49
CA PHE A 229 12.27 -26.91 15.59
C PHE A 229 10.91 -26.99 16.25
N ILE A 230 10.87 -26.66 17.54
CA ILE A 230 9.64 -26.41 18.28
C ILE A 230 9.27 -24.96 17.96
N PHE A 231 8.09 -24.77 17.37
CA PHE A 231 7.44 -23.47 17.17
C PHE A 231 7.02 -22.84 18.50
#